data_AF-A0A6V7IN67-F1
#
_entry.id   AF-A0A6V7IN67-F1
#
_cell.length_a   1.000
_cell.length_b   1.000
_cell.length_c   1.000
_cell.angle_alpha   90.00
_cell.angle_beta   90.00
_cell.angle_gamma   90.00
#
_symmetry.space_group_name_H-M   'P 1'
#
loop_
_entity.id
_entity.type
_entity.pdbx_description
1 polymer ?
#
loop_
_entity_poly.entity_id
_entity_poly.type
_entity_poly.pdbx_seq_one_letter_code
_entity_poly.pdbx_strand_id
1 'polypeptide(L)'
;GASFKEDEGTWKGNDDGKVVNNQPQRVMDDRNGLGPQGGYIAKITNDAREGEMEENMGQVNTMIGNLRNMAIDMGSELENQNRQIDRINRK
;
A
#
# COMPACT_ATOMS: atom_id res chain seq x y z
N GLY A 1 -9.16 19.20 33.54
CA GLY A 1 -9.09 18.69 32.17
C GLY A 1 -7.84 17.85 32.06
N ALA A 2 -7.96 16.60 31.61
CA ALA A 2 -6.82 15.70 31.46
C ALA A 2 -5.90 16.20 30.33
N SER A 3 -4.63 16.39 30.64
CA SER A 3 -3.57 16.72 29.68
C SER A 3 -3.23 15.47 28.87
N PHE A 4 -3.26 15.59 27.55
CA PHE A 4 -2.79 14.55 26.64
C PHE A 4 -1.28 14.36 26.87
N LYS A 5 -0.89 13.19 27.42
CA LYS A 5 0.51 12.79 27.51
C LYS A 5 0.86 12.13 26.19
N GLU A 6 1.64 12.81 25.36
CA GLU A 6 2.30 12.18 24.22
C GLU A 6 3.28 11.14 24.77
N ASP A 7 2.98 9.87 24.53
CA ASP A 7 3.82 8.75 24.94
C ASP A 7 5.01 8.65 23.97
N GLU A 8 6.20 9.00 24.46
CA GLU A 8 7.48 8.98 23.73
C GLU A 8 7.88 7.57 23.23
N GLY A 9 7.08 6.55 23.55
CA GLY A 9 7.20 5.17 23.07
C GLY A 9 6.51 4.88 21.74
N THR A 10 5.67 5.78 21.21
CA THR A 10 4.94 5.53 19.94
C THR A 10 5.88 5.29 18.74
N TRP A 11 7.10 5.83 18.81
CA TRP A 11 8.06 5.83 17.71
C TRP A 11 9.42 5.23 18.09
N LYS A 12 9.51 4.51 19.22
CA LYS A 12 10.79 3.96 19.68
C LYS A 12 10.88 2.46 19.49
N GLY A 13 11.90 2.11 18.71
CA GLY A 13 12.48 0.79 18.61
C GLY A 13 12.01 0.12 17.34
N ASN A 14 12.88 0.01 16.34
CA ASN A 14 13.62 -1.21 15.99
C ASN A 14 12.91 -2.59 16.13
N ASP A 15 11.59 -2.60 16.29
CA ASP A 15 10.64 -3.65 15.90
C ASP A 15 10.23 -3.46 14.43
N ASP A 16 10.99 -2.64 13.68
CA ASP A 16 10.89 -2.33 12.25
C ASP A 16 11.09 -3.61 11.43
N GLY A 17 10.02 -4.41 11.44
CA GLY A 17 9.93 -5.74 10.89
C GLY A 17 10.70 -5.87 9.59
N LYS A 18 11.53 -6.93 9.54
CA LYS A 18 12.14 -7.53 8.35
C LYS A 18 11.73 -6.81 7.07
N VAL A 19 12.61 -5.96 6.53
CA VAL A 19 12.40 -5.26 5.26
C VAL A 19 11.77 -6.24 4.27
N VAL A 20 10.51 -5.99 3.93
CA VAL A 20 9.74 -6.87 3.05
C VAL A 20 10.28 -6.73 1.64
N ASN A 21 11.33 -7.49 1.32
CA ASN A 21 11.98 -7.46 0.00
C ASN A 21 11.11 -8.08 -1.10
N ASN A 22 9.96 -8.65 -0.72
CA ASN A 22 8.93 -9.12 -1.62
C ASN A 22 7.59 -8.58 -1.12
N GLN A 23 7.15 -7.47 -1.71
CA GLN A 23 5.73 -7.16 -1.69
C GLN A 23 4.93 -8.35 -2.21
N PRO A 24 3.69 -8.57 -1.73
CA PRO A 24 2.88 -9.68 -2.18
C PRO A 24 2.77 -9.66 -3.71
N GLN A 25 3.51 -10.57 -4.33
CA GLN A 25 3.47 -10.79 -5.76
C GLN A 25 2.13 -11.45 -6.04
N ARG A 26 1.12 -10.65 -6.39
CA ARG A 26 -0.07 -11.19 -7.04
C ARG A 26 0.44 -11.96 -8.25
N VAL A 27 0.22 -13.27 -8.26
CA VAL A 27 0.27 -14.08 -9.47
C VAL A 27 -0.65 -13.35 -10.43
N MET A 28 -0.07 -12.72 -11.46
CA MET A 28 -0.83 -12.08 -12.51
C MET A 28 -1.54 -13.19 -13.26
N ASP A 29 -2.75 -13.50 -12.83
CA ASP A 29 -3.74 -14.09 -13.71
C ASP A 29 -4.16 -12.95 -14.66
N ASP A 30 -3.98 -13.16 -15.97
CA ASP A 30 -4.32 -12.25 -17.07
C ASP A 30 -5.85 -12.01 -17.21
N ARG A 31 -6.59 -12.08 -16.10
CA ARG A 31 -7.99 -11.67 -15.94
C ARG A 31 -8.13 -10.34 -15.18
N ASN A 32 -7.03 -9.76 -14.72
CA ASN A 32 -7.02 -8.69 -13.72
C ASN A 32 -7.24 -7.28 -14.30
N GLY A 33 -8.42 -7.07 -14.88
CA GLY A 33 -9.10 -5.77 -15.01
C GLY A 33 -10.57 -5.84 -14.58
N LEU A 34 -11.05 -7.03 -14.21
CA LEU A 34 -12.42 -7.23 -13.74
C LEU A 34 -12.41 -7.05 -12.23
N GLY A 35 -12.98 -5.94 -11.75
CA GLY A 35 -13.39 -5.81 -10.36
C GLY A 35 -14.24 -7.03 -9.93
N PRO A 36 -14.46 -7.24 -8.62
CA PRO A 36 -15.35 -8.30 -8.16
C PRO A 36 -16.63 -8.29 -9.01
N GLN A 37 -16.99 -9.43 -9.60
CA GLN A 37 -18.06 -9.49 -10.60
C GLN A 37 -19.44 -9.05 -10.06
N GLY A 38 -19.55 -8.77 -8.75
CA GLY A 38 -20.72 -8.22 -8.06
C GLY A 38 -20.55 -6.82 -7.46
N GLY A 39 -19.50 -6.06 -7.80
CA GLY A 39 -19.17 -4.79 -7.13
C GLY A 39 -18.34 -4.98 -5.86
N TYR A 40 -17.71 -3.91 -5.38
CA TYR A 40 -16.88 -3.92 -4.18
C TYR A 40 -17.70 -3.97 -2.88
N ILE A 41 -18.94 -3.47 -2.93
CA ILE A 41 -19.85 -3.39 -1.80
C ILE A 41 -21.08 -4.27 -2.07
N ALA A 42 -21.41 -5.13 -1.11
CA ALA A 42 -22.65 -5.89 -1.15
C ALA A 42 -23.84 -4.93 -0.93
N LYS A 43 -24.77 -4.91 -1.88
CA LYS A 43 -25.99 -4.10 -1.78
C LYS A 43 -27.01 -4.78 -0.88
N ILE A 44 -27.48 -4.09 0.16
CA ILE A 44 -28.46 -4.61 1.13
C ILE A 44 -29.75 -3.81 1.02
N THR A 45 -29.64 -2.49 1.12
CA THR A 45 -30.76 -1.54 1.11
C THR A 45 -30.94 -0.86 -0.23
N ASN A 46 -29.94 -0.95 -1.13
CA ASN A 46 -29.90 -0.25 -2.42
C ASN A 46 -30.08 1.27 -2.27
N ASP A 47 -29.55 1.85 -1.19
CA ASP A 47 -29.62 3.28 -0.92
C ASP A 47 -28.43 4.05 -1.56
N ALA A 48 -28.51 5.38 -1.54
CA ALA A 48 -27.48 6.24 -2.12
C ALA A 48 -26.11 6.09 -1.40
N ARG A 49 -26.12 5.69 -0.13
CA ARG A 49 -24.91 5.49 0.68
C ARG A 49 -24.13 4.27 0.19
N GLU A 50 -24.83 3.16 -0.09
CA GLU A 50 -24.22 1.97 -0.71
C GLU A 50 -23.62 2.31 -2.08
N GLY A 51 -24.28 3.20 -2.84
CA GLY A 51 -23.75 3.74 -4.10
C GLY A 51 -22.45 4.54 -3.91
N GLU A 52 -22.41 5.45 -2.93
CA GLU A 52 -21.21 6.23 -2.61
C GLU A 52 -20.06 5.34 -2.12
N MET A 53 -20.35 4.31 -1.32
CA MET A 53 -19.34 3.36 -0.87
C MET A 53 -18.74 2.56 -2.04
N GLU A 54 -19.56 2.18 -3.03
CA GLU A 54 -19.08 1.51 -4.25
C GLU A 54 -18.16 2.44 -5.07
N GLU A 55 -18.54 3.70 -5.24
CA GLU A 55 -17.73 4.70 -5.94
C GLU A 55 -16.39 4.94 -5.23
N ASN A 56 -16.43 5.16 -3.92
CA ASN A 56 -15.24 5.36 -3.10
C ASN A 56 -14.30 4.15 -3.18
N MET A 57 -14.83 2.92 -3.15
CA MET A 57 -14.02 1.71 -3.30
C MET A 57 -13.42 1.56 -4.70
N GLY A 58 -14.13 1.99 -5.75
CA GLY A 58 -13.57 2.08 -7.11
C GLY A 58 -12.40 3.05 -7.20
N GLN A 59 -12.50 4.21 -6.55
CA GLN A 59 -11.40 5.17 -6.44
C GLN A 59 -10.22 4.58 -5.64
N VAL A 60 -10.49 3.89 -4.52
CA VAL A 60 -9.46 3.18 -3.74
C VAL A 60 -8.73 2.14 -4.58
N ASN A 61 -9.42 1.34 -5.40
CA ASN A 61 -8.78 0.38 -6.29
C ASN A 61 -7.80 1.07 -7.27
N THR A 62 -8.17 2.25 -7.79
CA THR A 62 -7.29 3.06 -8.65
C THR A 62 -6.08 3.57 -7.87
N MET A 63 -6.29 4.06 -6.65
CA MET A 63 -5.20 4.51 -5.77
C MET A 63 -4.24 3.37 -5.41
N ILE A 64 -4.74 2.15 -5.18
CA ILE A 64 -3.90 0.97 -4.94
C ILE A 64 -3.02 0.67 -6.16
N GLY A 65 -3.55 0.82 -7.38
CA GLY A 65 -2.75 0.71 -8.60
C GLY A 65 -1.60 1.71 -8.66
N ASN A 66 -1.87 2.97 -8.29
CA ASN A 66 -0.84 4.00 -8.25
C ASN A 66 0.21 3.74 -7.14
N LEU A 67 -0.24 3.34 -5.94
CA LEU A 67 0.64 2.95 -4.83
C LEU A 67 1.56 1.80 -5.22
N ARG A 68 1.05 0.81 -5.98
CA ARG A 68 1.86 -0.30 -6.51
C ARG A 68 2.96 0.18 -7.43
N ASN A 69 2.64 1.07 -8.37
CA ASN A 69 3.65 1.59 -9.29
C ASN A 69 4.73 2.37 -8.52
N MET A 70 4.33 3.25 -7.59
CA MET A 70 5.28 3.98 -6.75
C MET A 70 6.16 3.05 -5.91
N ALA A 71 5.61 1.96 -5.40
CA ALA A 71 6.38 0.95 -4.68
C ALA A 71 7.41 0.23 -5.56
N ILE A 72 7.07 -0.10 -6.80
CA ILE A 72 8.00 -0.72 -7.75
C ILE A 72 9.14 0.24 -8.10
N ASP A 73 8.79 1.49 -8.40
CA ASP A 73 9.76 2.52 -8.76
C ASP A 73 10.70 2.81 -7.58
N MET A 74 10.14 2.95 -6.37
CA MET A 74 10.91 3.15 -5.15
C MET A 74 11.79 1.95 -4.81
N GLY A 75 11.30 0.72 -4.99
CA GLY A 75 12.08 -0.50 -4.78
C GLY A 75 13.28 -0.58 -5.71
N SER A 76 13.08 -0.28 -7.00
CA SER A 76 14.14 -0.24 -8.00
C SER A 76 15.17 0.85 -7.68
N GLU A 77 14.71 2.02 -7.23
CA GLU A 77 15.57 3.13 -6.83
C GLU A 77 16.40 2.78 -5.59
N LEU A 78 15.80 2.15 -4.57
CA LEU A 78 16.54 1.66 -3.40
C LEU A 78 17.62 0.65 -3.79
N GLU A 79 17.34 -0.28 -4.70
CA GLU A 79 18.34 -1.25 -5.18
C GLU A 79 19.50 -0.55 -5.90
N ASN A 80 19.19 0.46 -6.73
CA ASN A 80 20.19 1.29 -7.40
C ASN A 80 21.09 2.04 -6.39
N GLN A 81 20.48 2.66 -5.38
CA GLN A 81 21.19 3.39 -4.34
C GLN A 81 22.05 2.46 -3.47
N ASN A 82 21.55 1.28 -3.11
CA ASN A 82 22.33 0.27 -2.38
C ASN A 82 23.59 -0.14 -3.15
N ARG A 83 23.48 -0.43 -4.45
CA ARG A 83 24.65 -0.70 -5.31
C ARG A 83 25.62 0.48 -5.37
N GLN A 84 25.11 1.71 -5.37
CA GLN A 84 25.96 2.89 -5.35
C GLN A 84 26.72 3.04 -4.03
N ILE A 85 26.05 2.83 -2.89
CA ILE A 85 26.65 2.83 -1.56
C ILE A 85 27.75 1.77 -1.48
N ASP A 86 27.50 0.55 -1.99
CA ASP A 86 28.52 -0.51 -2.04
C ASP A 86 29.76 -0.10 -2.83
N ARG A 87 29.59 0.62 -3.94
CA ARG A 87 30.72 1.14 -4.73
C ARG A 87 31.46 2.26 -4.00
N ILE A 88 30.77 3.09 -3.22
CA ILE A 88 31.39 4.13 -2.41
C ILE A 88 32.20 3.51 -1.27
N ASN A 89 31.64 2.52 -0.57
CA ASN A 89 32.32 1.83 0.54
C ASN A 89 33.57 1.05 0.11
N ARG A 90 33.68 0.67 -1.18
CA ARG A 90 34.85 0.00 -1.75
C ARG A 90 35.93 0.97 -2.25
N LYS A 91 35.66 2.28 -2.26
CA LYS A 91 36.62 3.33 -2.58
C LYS A 91 37.23 3.90 -1.31
#